data_AF-A0A1G3P302-F1
#
_entry.id   AF-A0A1G3P302-F1
#
_cell.length_a   1.000
_cell.length_b   1.000
_cell.length_c   1.000
_cell.angle_alpha   90.00
_cell.angle_beta   90.00
_cell.angle_gamma   90.00
#
_symmetry.space_group_name_H-M   'P 1'
#
loop_
_entity.id
_entity.type
_entity.pdbx_description
1 polymer ?
#
loop_
_entity_poly.entity_id
_entity_poly.type
_entity_poly.pdbx_seq_one_letter_code
_entity_poly.pdbx_strand_id
1 'polypeptide(L)'
;MQPAIAAKSALYSVMLARKGFTGPEHAFEGSGGFYNCYTLDRPPQPASFLIPPAPFGIEELVIKKIPTCGIHQPCVVSAFYLRDKYNLKYTEIERVEFFLQEGGGTLVSMPFSENAIPQIAAQFCAPYAIALALTMGDANVRRFTNEAVIQDKETIDLARRTVEITRFSDMKLANYPQSKTYSRYLKVYLRNNKILEHEYSAVTLCEILTGDMAFVKNKLSQCLAVYGDVDPETVDRVVTAAIHLYNAKDITELVAVLQSEN
;
A
#
# COMPACT_ATOMS: atom_id res chain seq x y z
N MET A 1 5.42 -9.45 8.35
CA MET A 1 6.53 -10.03 9.13
C MET A 1 7.90 -9.87 8.49
N GLN A 2 8.06 -9.92 7.16
CA GLN A 2 9.38 -9.90 6.50
C GLN A 2 10.32 -8.75 6.95
N PRO A 3 9.89 -7.48 7.07
CA PRO A 3 10.78 -6.40 7.51
C PRO A 3 11.29 -6.57 8.96
N ALA A 4 10.45 -7.12 9.85
CA ALA A 4 10.84 -7.36 11.23
C ALA A 4 11.92 -8.45 11.35
N ILE A 5 11.86 -9.47 10.50
CA ILE A 5 12.90 -10.52 10.44
C ILE A 5 14.23 -9.91 9.97
N ALA A 6 14.20 -9.07 8.93
CA ALA A 6 15.40 -8.40 8.44
C ALA A 6 16.04 -7.49 9.50
N ALA A 7 15.23 -6.67 10.19
CA ALA A 7 15.70 -5.80 11.27
C ALA A 7 16.32 -6.61 12.43
N LYS A 8 15.65 -7.71 12.83
CA LYS A 8 16.15 -8.63 13.86
C LYS A 8 17.50 -9.23 13.46
N SER A 9 17.62 -9.75 12.24
CA SER A 9 18.86 -10.35 11.73
C SER A 9 20.00 -9.33 11.68
N ALA A 10 19.73 -8.10 11.26
CA ALA A 10 20.73 -7.02 11.27
C ALA A 10 21.24 -6.74 12.69
N LEU A 11 20.35 -6.65 13.68
CA LEU A 11 20.73 -6.44 15.08
C LEU A 11 21.63 -7.58 15.58
N TYR A 12 21.27 -8.84 15.30
CA TYR A 12 22.10 -9.99 15.68
C TYR A 12 23.48 -9.95 15.01
N SER A 13 23.56 -9.64 13.71
CA SER A 13 24.84 -9.52 12.99
C SER A 13 25.75 -8.46 13.61
N VAL A 14 25.20 -7.29 13.98
CA VAL A 14 25.95 -6.23 14.67
C VAL A 14 26.43 -6.71 16.04
N MET A 15 25.59 -7.38 16.81
CA MET A 15 25.97 -7.92 18.13
C MET A 15 27.09 -8.96 18.03
N LEU A 16 27.05 -9.84 17.03
CA LEU A 16 28.10 -10.83 16.76
C LEU A 16 29.41 -10.16 16.35
N ALA A 17 29.36 -9.19 15.43
CA ALA A 17 30.54 -8.44 15.00
C ALA A 17 31.21 -7.71 16.18
N ARG A 18 30.41 -7.12 17.08
CA ARG A 18 30.91 -6.50 18.33
C ARG A 18 31.61 -7.48 19.28
N LYS A 19 31.40 -8.79 19.10
CA LYS A 19 32.08 -9.86 19.85
C LYS A 19 33.26 -10.47 19.07
N GLY A 20 33.63 -9.90 17.92
CA GLY A 20 34.77 -10.34 17.12
C GLY A 20 34.45 -11.45 16.11
N PHE A 21 33.18 -11.80 15.90
CA PHE A 21 32.81 -12.70 14.81
C PHE A 21 33.03 -11.99 13.47
N THR A 22 33.75 -12.66 12.57
CA THR A 22 33.97 -12.23 11.19
C THR A 22 33.12 -13.04 10.21
N GLY A 23 33.04 -12.58 8.98
CA GLY A 23 32.36 -13.26 7.87
C GLY A 23 33.25 -13.39 6.64
N PRO A 24 32.72 -13.99 5.55
CA PRO A 24 33.44 -14.10 4.29
C PRO A 24 33.81 -12.71 3.75
N GLU A 25 35.07 -12.56 3.33
CA GLU A 25 35.61 -11.29 2.81
C GLU A 25 34.89 -10.83 1.52
N HIS A 26 34.53 -11.79 0.66
CA HIS A 26 33.86 -11.54 -0.63
C HIS A 26 32.39 -12.01 -0.62
N ALA A 27 31.64 -11.64 0.42
CA ALA A 27 30.26 -12.09 0.60
C ALA A 27 29.30 -11.67 -0.54
N PHE A 28 29.61 -10.59 -1.26
CA PHE A 28 28.76 -10.11 -2.36
C PHE A 28 29.30 -10.51 -3.74
N GLU A 29 30.59 -10.25 -3.98
CA GLU A 29 31.25 -10.33 -5.29
C GLU A 29 32.06 -11.60 -5.53
N GLY A 30 32.26 -12.43 -4.49
CA GLY A 30 32.97 -13.69 -4.63
C GLY A 30 32.26 -14.67 -5.57
N SER A 31 32.94 -15.73 -5.98
CA SER A 31 32.36 -16.77 -6.87
C SER A 31 31.11 -17.44 -6.28
N GLY A 32 31.02 -17.53 -4.95
CA GLY A 32 29.81 -17.95 -4.22
C GLY A 32 29.05 -16.79 -3.55
N GLY A 33 29.27 -15.56 -4.01
CA GLY A 33 28.72 -14.34 -3.42
C GLY A 33 27.29 -14.04 -3.88
N PHE A 34 26.65 -13.08 -3.19
CA PHE A 34 25.26 -12.69 -3.42
C PHE A 34 24.90 -12.44 -4.89
N TYR A 35 25.72 -11.68 -5.63
CA TYR A 35 25.40 -11.32 -7.01
C TYR A 35 25.35 -12.56 -7.92
N ASN A 36 26.34 -13.44 -7.80
CA ASN A 36 26.38 -14.65 -8.62
C ASN A 36 25.27 -15.65 -8.26
N CYS A 37 24.86 -15.71 -6.99
CA CYS A 37 23.85 -16.68 -6.55
C CYS A 37 22.40 -16.22 -6.73
N TYR A 38 22.11 -14.92 -6.59
CA TYR A 38 20.73 -14.43 -6.48
C TYR A 38 20.29 -13.48 -7.59
N THR A 39 21.21 -12.68 -8.15
CA THR A 39 20.85 -11.71 -9.19
C THR A 39 21.29 -12.17 -10.57
N LEU A 40 22.35 -12.99 -10.65
CA LEU A 40 23.04 -13.34 -11.89
C LEU A 40 23.60 -12.12 -12.64
N ASP A 41 23.66 -10.98 -11.96
CA ASP A 41 24.18 -9.72 -12.49
C ASP A 41 25.65 -9.54 -12.11
N ARG A 42 26.34 -8.67 -12.85
CA ARG A 42 27.68 -8.22 -12.45
C ARG A 42 27.57 -7.36 -11.19
N PRO A 43 28.50 -7.50 -10.22
CA PRO A 43 28.58 -6.58 -9.10
C PRO A 43 28.68 -5.12 -9.59
N PRO A 44 27.97 -4.18 -8.94
CA PRO A 44 28.09 -2.77 -9.25
C PRO A 44 29.53 -2.28 -9.02
N GLN A 45 29.95 -1.30 -9.82
CA GLN A 45 31.27 -0.70 -9.68
C GLN A 45 31.39 0.03 -8.34
N PRO A 46 32.45 -0.17 -7.52
CA PRO A 46 32.58 0.49 -6.22
C PRO A 46 32.36 2.02 -6.25
N ALA A 47 32.76 2.67 -7.35
CA ALA A 47 32.56 4.10 -7.56
C ALA A 47 31.08 4.54 -7.52
N SER A 48 30.12 3.66 -7.83
CA SER A 48 28.70 3.98 -7.76
C SER A 48 28.21 4.22 -6.32
N PHE A 49 28.91 3.69 -5.31
CA PHE A 49 28.56 3.89 -3.90
C PHE A 49 29.18 5.16 -3.30
N LEU A 50 30.12 5.80 -4.00
CA LEU A 50 30.76 7.03 -3.55
C LEU A 50 29.95 8.28 -3.88
N ILE A 51 28.96 8.15 -4.78
CA ILE A 51 28.04 9.22 -5.15
C ILE A 51 26.76 9.01 -4.33
N PRO A 52 26.43 9.88 -3.37
CA PRO A 52 25.18 9.76 -2.66
C PRO A 52 24.00 9.89 -3.64
N PRO A 53 22.94 9.08 -3.50
CA PRO A 53 21.77 9.20 -4.35
C PRO A 53 21.11 10.57 -4.14
N ALA A 54 20.63 11.18 -5.22
CA ALA A 54 19.87 12.42 -5.19
C ALA A 54 18.61 12.24 -6.07
N PRO A 55 17.39 12.34 -5.51
CA PRO A 55 17.09 12.54 -4.08
C PRO A 55 17.52 11.34 -3.21
N PHE A 56 17.56 11.51 -1.89
CA PHE A 56 17.70 10.36 -1.00
C PHE A 56 16.41 9.55 -1.04
N GLY A 57 16.49 8.21 -1.04
CA GLY A 57 15.29 7.36 -1.13
C GLY A 57 14.24 7.58 -0.01
N ILE A 58 14.63 8.19 1.12
CA ILE A 58 13.70 8.61 2.18
C ILE A 58 12.76 9.74 1.71
N GLU A 59 13.23 10.61 0.83
CA GLU A 59 12.49 11.75 0.26
C GLU A 59 11.48 11.29 -0.80
N GLU A 60 11.62 10.07 -1.29
CA GLU A 60 10.73 9.44 -2.27
C GLU A 60 9.61 8.60 -1.61
N LEU A 61 9.58 8.53 -0.27
CA LEU A 61 8.57 7.75 0.44
C LEU A 61 7.20 8.43 0.42
N VAL A 62 6.16 7.60 0.34
CA VAL A 62 4.76 8.03 0.33
C VAL A 62 3.96 7.41 1.46
N ILE A 63 3.08 8.20 2.08
CA ILE A 63 2.18 7.73 3.14
C ILE A 63 0.88 7.23 2.50
N LYS A 64 0.67 5.91 2.45
CA LYS A 64 -0.55 5.32 1.86
C LYS A 64 -1.85 5.86 2.47
N LYS A 65 -2.86 6.20 1.66
CA LYS A 65 -4.19 6.59 2.18
C LYS A 65 -4.99 5.40 2.70
N ILE A 66 -4.92 4.31 1.95
CA ILE A 66 -5.73 3.11 2.15
C ILE A 66 -4.76 1.98 2.54
N PRO A 67 -5.11 1.10 3.48
CA PRO A 67 -4.22 0.03 3.96
C PRO A 67 -4.14 -1.15 2.98
N THR A 68 -3.91 -0.87 1.69
CA THR A 68 -3.83 -1.87 0.61
C THR A 68 -2.50 -1.77 -0.15
N CYS A 69 -2.27 -2.68 -1.11
CA CYS A 69 -1.12 -2.57 -2.01
C CYS A 69 -1.16 -1.25 -2.81
N GLY A 70 -0.04 -0.52 -2.84
CA GLY A 70 0.05 0.80 -3.45
C GLY A 70 -0.29 0.79 -4.95
N ILE A 71 0.02 -0.33 -5.63
CA ILE A 71 -0.13 -0.51 -7.07
C ILE A 71 -1.55 -0.27 -7.57
N HIS A 72 -2.57 -0.64 -6.79
CA HIS A 72 -3.98 -0.55 -7.19
C HIS A 72 -4.74 0.57 -6.48
N GLN A 73 -4.11 1.36 -5.60
CA GLN A 73 -4.78 2.48 -4.94
C GLN A 73 -5.39 3.50 -5.91
N PRO A 74 -4.79 3.82 -7.07
CA PRO A 74 -5.43 4.71 -8.04
C PRO A 74 -6.77 4.16 -8.57
N CYS A 75 -6.93 2.84 -8.74
CA CYS A 75 -8.23 2.24 -9.08
C CYS A 75 -9.26 2.42 -7.94
N VAL A 76 -8.81 2.31 -6.68
CA VAL A 76 -9.68 2.50 -5.51
C VAL A 76 -10.14 3.96 -5.41
N VAL A 77 -9.26 4.92 -5.69
CA VAL A 77 -9.62 6.35 -5.75
C VAL A 77 -10.58 6.63 -6.90
N SER A 78 -10.37 6.03 -8.08
CA SER A 78 -11.33 6.07 -9.18
C SER A 78 -12.71 5.52 -8.78
N ALA A 79 -12.74 4.43 -8.02
CA ALA A 79 -13.98 3.85 -7.52
C ALA A 79 -14.72 4.80 -6.59
N PHE A 80 -14.03 5.43 -5.63
CA PHE A 80 -14.63 6.48 -4.78
C PHE A 80 -15.20 7.62 -5.62
N TYR A 81 -14.42 8.14 -6.56
CA TYR A 81 -14.86 9.22 -7.45
C TYR A 81 -16.14 8.85 -8.21
N LEU A 82 -16.19 7.66 -8.83
CA LEU A 82 -17.36 7.22 -9.58
C LEU A 82 -18.57 7.00 -8.66
N ARG A 83 -18.37 6.39 -7.49
CA ARG A 83 -19.43 6.21 -6.50
C ARG A 83 -20.03 7.55 -6.11
N ASP A 84 -19.20 8.50 -5.69
CA ASP A 84 -19.67 9.77 -5.12
C ASP A 84 -20.28 10.66 -6.20
N LYS A 85 -19.66 10.73 -7.40
CA LYS A 85 -20.17 11.53 -8.52
C LYS A 85 -21.53 11.07 -9.02
N TYR A 86 -21.78 9.77 -9.03
CA TYR A 86 -23.02 9.18 -9.57
C TYR A 86 -23.97 8.65 -8.48
N ASN A 87 -23.60 8.81 -7.19
CA ASN A 87 -24.31 8.26 -6.04
C ASN A 87 -24.66 6.77 -6.22
N LEU A 88 -23.68 5.99 -6.69
CA LEU A 88 -23.90 4.60 -7.08
C LEU A 88 -24.28 3.74 -5.88
N LYS A 89 -25.26 2.86 -6.09
CA LYS A 89 -25.58 1.78 -5.16
C LYS A 89 -25.02 0.46 -5.67
N TYR A 90 -24.56 -0.38 -4.75
CA TYR A 90 -24.12 -1.75 -5.03
C TYR A 90 -25.06 -2.50 -5.97
N THR A 91 -26.38 -2.41 -5.72
CA THR A 91 -27.41 -3.11 -6.49
C THR A 91 -27.46 -2.73 -7.98
N GLU A 92 -26.95 -1.55 -8.33
CA GLU A 92 -26.94 -1.03 -9.70
C GLU A 92 -25.74 -1.52 -10.51
N ILE A 93 -24.71 -2.07 -9.87
CA ILE A 93 -23.45 -2.46 -10.51
C ILE A 93 -23.54 -3.91 -10.99
N GLU A 94 -23.37 -4.12 -12.29
CA GLU A 94 -23.38 -5.42 -12.94
C GLU A 94 -22.00 -6.11 -12.93
N ARG A 95 -20.94 -5.36 -13.18
CA ARG A 95 -19.54 -5.84 -13.12
C ARG A 95 -18.57 -4.68 -13.21
N VAL A 96 -17.33 -4.94 -12.84
CA VAL A 96 -16.25 -3.95 -12.90
C VAL A 96 -15.06 -4.55 -13.63
N GLU A 97 -14.44 -3.76 -14.49
CA GLU A 97 -13.16 -4.06 -15.12
C GLU A 97 -12.13 -3.04 -14.66
N PHE A 98 -10.90 -3.50 -14.40
CA PHE A 98 -9.79 -2.60 -14.12
C PHE A 98 -8.54 -3.01 -14.91
N PHE A 99 -7.63 -2.07 -15.10
CA PHE A 99 -6.33 -2.33 -15.72
C PHE A 99 -5.21 -1.73 -14.88
N LEU A 100 -4.19 -2.54 -14.62
CA LEU A 100 -2.97 -2.14 -13.96
C LEU A 100 -1.82 -2.18 -14.97
N GLN A 101 -1.22 -1.03 -15.27
CA GLN A 101 -0.06 -0.99 -16.16
C GLN A 101 1.16 -1.70 -15.57
N GLU A 102 1.33 -1.62 -14.25
CA GLU A 102 2.38 -2.31 -13.50
C GLU A 102 1.73 -3.17 -12.42
N GLY A 103 2.29 -4.34 -12.15
CA GLY A 103 1.76 -5.29 -11.18
C GLY A 103 0.48 -5.99 -11.61
N GLY A 104 0.03 -5.81 -12.86
CA GLY A 104 -1.03 -6.61 -13.44
C GLY A 104 -0.60 -8.05 -13.71
N GLY A 105 -1.55 -8.98 -13.68
CA GLY A 105 -1.29 -10.42 -13.75
C GLY A 105 -0.48 -10.99 -12.58
N THR A 106 -0.44 -10.30 -11.43
CA THR A 106 0.28 -10.74 -10.24
C THR A 106 -0.68 -11.11 -9.11
N LEU A 107 -0.15 -11.44 -7.93
CA LEU A 107 -0.95 -11.80 -6.75
C LEU A 107 -2.07 -10.78 -6.45
N VAL A 108 -1.83 -9.49 -6.70
CA VAL A 108 -2.81 -8.44 -6.35
C VAL A 108 -3.99 -8.32 -7.29
N SER A 109 -3.93 -8.90 -8.49
CA SER A 109 -4.99 -8.81 -9.49
C SER A 109 -5.84 -10.08 -9.61
N MET A 110 -5.47 -11.13 -8.87
CA MET A 110 -6.22 -12.38 -8.81
C MET A 110 -7.67 -12.15 -8.34
N PRO A 111 -8.64 -12.94 -8.85
CA PRO A 111 -10.02 -12.90 -8.37
C PRO A 111 -10.09 -13.03 -6.85
N PHE A 112 -11.03 -12.32 -6.23
CA PHE A 112 -11.19 -12.40 -4.78
C PHE A 112 -11.61 -13.82 -4.37
N SER A 113 -10.80 -14.42 -3.51
CA SER A 113 -11.08 -15.69 -2.85
C SER A 113 -11.01 -15.46 -1.35
N GLU A 114 -11.95 -16.06 -0.63
CA GLU A 114 -11.91 -16.11 0.83
C GLU A 114 -10.70 -16.98 1.22
N ASN A 115 -9.65 -16.36 1.76
CA ASN A 115 -8.45 -17.05 2.22
C ASN A 115 -8.49 -17.28 3.73
N ALA A 116 -7.59 -18.14 4.23
CA ALA A 116 -7.46 -18.44 5.66
C ALA A 116 -7.24 -17.18 6.55
N ILE A 117 -6.75 -16.07 5.98
CA ILE A 117 -6.60 -14.79 6.66
C ILE A 117 -7.33 -13.70 5.86
N PRO A 118 -8.61 -13.40 6.18
CA PRO A 118 -9.45 -12.44 5.44
C PRO A 118 -8.84 -11.04 5.32
N GLN A 119 -8.24 -10.52 6.39
CA GLN A 119 -7.55 -9.22 6.36
C GLN A 119 -6.49 -9.17 5.25
N ILE A 120 -5.61 -10.18 5.17
CA ILE A 120 -4.54 -10.21 4.16
C ILE A 120 -5.15 -10.36 2.76
N ALA A 121 -6.19 -11.19 2.61
CA ALA A 121 -6.91 -11.35 1.36
C ALA A 121 -7.46 -10.01 0.85
N ALA A 122 -8.04 -9.19 1.74
CA ALA A 122 -8.56 -7.88 1.40
C ALA A 122 -7.46 -6.85 1.08
N GLN A 123 -6.38 -6.82 1.87
CA GLN A 123 -5.30 -5.83 1.71
C GLN A 123 -4.48 -5.99 0.42
N PHE A 124 -4.38 -7.21 -0.09
CA PHE A 124 -3.60 -7.56 -1.28
C PHE A 124 -4.47 -8.03 -2.45
N CYS A 125 -5.73 -7.58 -2.53
CA CYS A 125 -6.63 -7.91 -3.64
C CYS A 125 -7.27 -6.62 -4.22
N ALA A 126 -6.86 -6.27 -5.43
CA ALA A 126 -7.43 -5.13 -6.16
C ALA A 126 -8.94 -5.27 -6.37
N PRO A 127 -9.49 -6.43 -6.80
CA PRO A 127 -10.94 -6.64 -6.87
C PRO A 127 -11.69 -6.27 -5.59
N TYR A 128 -11.20 -6.73 -4.43
CA TYR A 128 -11.83 -6.44 -3.14
C TYR A 128 -11.75 -4.96 -2.80
N ALA A 129 -10.58 -4.35 -2.90
CA ALA A 129 -10.41 -2.95 -2.53
C ALA A 129 -11.21 -1.99 -3.42
N ILE A 130 -11.32 -2.29 -4.72
CA ILE A 130 -12.16 -1.54 -5.67
C ILE A 130 -13.64 -1.71 -5.31
N ALA A 131 -14.08 -2.94 -5.05
CA ALA A 131 -15.45 -3.22 -4.65
C ALA A 131 -15.82 -2.49 -3.35
N LEU A 132 -14.96 -2.52 -2.33
CA LEU A 132 -15.17 -1.86 -1.04
C LEU A 132 -15.41 -0.35 -1.21
N ALA A 133 -14.65 0.29 -2.10
CA ALA A 133 -14.81 1.71 -2.38
C ALA A 133 -16.14 2.03 -3.08
N LEU A 134 -16.62 1.14 -3.96
CA LEU A 134 -17.90 1.29 -4.66
C LEU A 134 -19.12 1.01 -3.75
N THR A 135 -18.99 0.13 -2.76
CA THR A 135 -20.08 -0.25 -1.85
C THR A 135 -20.17 0.70 -0.65
N MET A 136 -19.08 0.85 0.10
CA MET A 136 -19.11 1.47 1.43
C MET A 136 -18.79 2.97 1.40
N GLY A 137 -18.05 3.44 0.41
CA GLY A 137 -17.63 4.85 0.35
C GLY A 137 -16.53 5.24 1.33
N ASP A 138 -16.00 4.28 2.08
CA ASP A 138 -14.78 4.42 2.86
C ASP A 138 -13.94 3.14 2.75
N ALA A 139 -12.63 3.27 3.00
CA ALA A 139 -11.70 2.14 3.08
C ALA A 139 -10.68 2.38 4.20
N ASN A 140 -11.17 2.80 5.36
CA ASN A 140 -10.32 2.98 6.54
C ASN A 140 -9.85 1.61 7.09
N VAL A 141 -8.89 1.64 8.01
CA VAL A 141 -8.28 0.42 8.57
C VAL A 141 -9.26 -0.55 9.23
N ARG A 142 -10.38 -0.08 9.81
CA ARG A 142 -11.37 -0.95 10.44
C ARG A 142 -12.10 -1.83 9.42
N ARG A 143 -12.24 -1.38 8.18
CA ARG A 143 -12.84 -2.16 7.07
C ARG A 143 -12.03 -3.39 6.67
N PHE A 144 -10.76 -3.45 7.06
CA PHE A 144 -9.86 -4.55 6.74
C PHE A 144 -9.65 -5.51 7.93
N THR A 145 -10.34 -5.31 9.06
CA THR A 145 -10.38 -6.31 10.13
C THR A 145 -11.00 -7.61 9.62
N ASN A 146 -10.62 -8.76 10.18
CA ASN A 146 -11.13 -10.05 9.72
C ASN A 146 -12.67 -10.09 9.82
N GLU A 147 -13.21 -9.56 10.90
CA GLU A 147 -14.65 -9.50 11.18
C GLU A 147 -15.36 -8.65 10.14
N ALA A 148 -14.86 -7.44 9.86
CA ALA A 148 -15.45 -6.55 8.86
C ALA A 148 -15.44 -7.18 7.47
N VAL A 149 -14.32 -7.78 7.07
CA VAL A 149 -14.20 -8.45 5.76
C VAL A 149 -15.18 -9.61 5.63
N ILE A 150 -15.30 -10.46 6.66
CA ILE A 150 -16.20 -11.63 6.61
C ILE A 150 -17.68 -11.20 6.54
N GLN A 151 -18.05 -10.12 7.22
CA GLN A 151 -19.44 -9.66 7.31
C GLN A 151 -19.90 -8.90 6.06
N ASP A 152 -18.97 -8.32 5.29
CA ASP A 152 -19.30 -7.49 4.12
C ASP A 152 -19.61 -8.32 2.87
N LYS A 153 -20.83 -8.86 2.82
CA LYS A 153 -21.29 -9.72 1.72
C LYS A 153 -21.43 -9.00 0.39
N GLU A 154 -21.80 -7.72 0.41
CA GLU A 154 -21.96 -6.92 -0.81
C GLU A 154 -20.61 -6.64 -1.48
N THR A 155 -19.60 -6.27 -0.69
CA THR A 155 -18.23 -6.10 -1.20
C THR A 155 -17.68 -7.40 -1.73
N ILE A 156 -17.86 -8.52 -1.03
CA ILE A 156 -17.40 -9.84 -1.48
C ILE A 156 -18.04 -10.23 -2.82
N ASP A 157 -19.36 -10.03 -2.98
CA ASP A 157 -20.05 -10.33 -4.23
C ASP A 157 -19.54 -9.46 -5.38
N LEU A 158 -19.42 -8.15 -5.15
CA LEU A 158 -18.92 -7.23 -6.18
C LEU A 158 -17.45 -7.51 -6.53
N ALA A 159 -16.63 -7.90 -5.56
CA ALA A 159 -15.24 -8.29 -5.78
C ALA A 159 -15.14 -9.51 -6.70
N ARG A 160 -16.03 -10.49 -6.56
CA ARG A 160 -16.11 -11.67 -7.46
C ARG A 160 -16.49 -11.32 -8.90
N ARG A 161 -17.15 -10.17 -9.11
CA ARG A 161 -17.51 -9.62 -10.43
C ARG A 161 -16.62 -8.44 -10.84
N THR A 162 -15.49 -8.24 -10.15
CA THR A 162 -14.48 -7.25 -10.49
C THR A 162 -13.27 -7.96 -11.07
N VAL A 163 -12.96 -7.71 -12.34
CA VAL A 163 -11.96 -8.49 -13.09
C VAL A 163 -10.88 -7.59 -13.66
N GLU A 164 -9.64 -8.10 -13.64
CA GLU A 164 -8.55 -7.46 -14.35
C GLU A 164 -8.69 -7.71 -15.85
N ILE A 165 -8.50 -6.65 -16.62
CA ILE A 165 -8.17 -6.74 -18.03
C ILE A 165 -6.66 -6.63 -18.16
N THR A 166 -6.00 -7.62 -18.76
CA THR A 166 -4.53 -7.70 -18.80
C THR A 166 -3.90 -6.95 -19.97
N ARG A 167 -4.69 -6.65 -21.02
CA ARG A 167 -4.26 -5.83 -22.15
C ARG A 167 -5.12 -4.58 -22.21
N PHE A 168 -4.51 -3.40 -22.16
CA PHE A 168 -5.24 -2.14 -22.14
C PHE A 168 -6.25 -2.01 -23.30
N SER A 169 -5.86 -2.45 -24.51
CA SER A 169 -6.72 -2.46 -25.70
C SER A 169 -8.05 -3.19 -25.50
N ASP A 170 -8.08 -4.20 -24.63
CA ASP A 170 -9.24 -5.05 -24.43
C ASP A 170 -10.28 -4.38 -23.52
N MET A 171 -9.90 -3.34 -22.74
CA MET A 171 -10.85 -2.58 -21.92
C MET A 171 -11.85 -1.81 -22.79
N LYS A 172 -11.46 -1.41 -24.01
CA LYS A 172 -12.28 -0.65 -24.95
C LYS A 172 -12.90 0.59 -24.28
N LEU A 173 -12.05 1.45 -23.71
CA LEU A 173 -12.49 2.69 -23.06
C LEU A 173 -12.84 3.75 -24.11
N ALA A 174 -14.03 4.32 -24.03
CA ALA A 174 -14.48 5.36 -24.96
C ALA A 174 -13.77 6.70 -24.70
N ASN A 175 -13.55 7.04 -23.44
CA ASN A 175 -12.98 8.33 -23.04
C ASN A 175 -11.44 8.33 -22.95
N TYR A 176 -10.83 7.14 -23.00
CA TYR A 176 -9.38 6.95 -22.78
C TYR A 176 -8.81 6.01 -23.86
N PRO A 177 -8.53 6.52 -25.08
CA PRO A 177 -8.15 5.68 -26.21
C PRO A 177 -6.75 5.08 -26.08
N GLN A 178 -5.91 5.60 -25.18
CA GLN A 178 -4.53 5.17 -24.98
C GLN A 178 -4.16 5.14 -23.50
N SER A 179 -3.29 4.19 -23.14
CA SER A 179 -2.74 4.08 -21.78
C SER A 179 -1.65 5.13 -21.57
N LYS A 180 -1.62 5.74 -20.39
CA LYS A 180 -0.60 6.68 -19.95
C LYS A 180 0.24 6.04 -18.85
N THR A 181 1.52 6.38 -18.82
CA THR A 181 2.45 5.93 -17.76
C THR A 181 1.91 6.28 -16.38
N TYR A 182 2.07 5.35 -15.43
CA TYR A 182 1.63 5.47 -14.04
C TYR A 182 0.12 5.60 -13.83
N SER A 183 -0.68 5.52 -14.89
CA SER A 183 -2.14 5.59 -14.78
C SER A 183 -2.74 4.22 -14.49
N ARG A 184 -3.90 4.22 -13.84
CA ARG A 184 -4.75 3.05 -13.67
C ARG A 184 -6.15 3.39 -14.13
N TYR A 185 -6.87 2.36 -14.59
CA TYR A 185 -8.15 2.55 -15.26
C TYR A 185 -9.21 1.68 -14.61
N LEU A 186 -10.42 2.22 -14.58
CA LEU A 186 -11.60 1.56 -14.05
C LEU A 186 -12.76 1.73 -15.03
N LYS A 187 -13.50 0.65 -15.24
CA LYS A 187 -14.72 0.63 -16.06
C LYS A 187 -15.81 -0.10 -15.31
N VAL A 188 -16.91 0.59 -15.03
CA VAL A 188 -18.03 0.08 -14.24
C VAL A 188 -19.24 -0.07 -15.16
N TYR A 189 -19.75 -1.29 -15.24
CA TYR A 189 -20.96 -1.63 -15.99
C TYR A 189 -22.14 -1.58 -15.04
N LEU A 190 -23.14 -0.76 -15.36
CA LEU A 190 -24.38 -0.67 -14.60
C LEU A 190 -25.46 -1.53 -15.25
N ARG A 191 -26.37 -2.07 -14.43
CA ARG A 191 -27.48 -2.93 -14.87
C ARG A 191 -28.46 -2.26 -15.82
N ASN A 192 -28.45 -0.92 -15.90
CA ASN A 192 -29.24 -0.14 -16.85
C ASN A 192 -28.51 0.05 -18.21
N ASN A 193 -27.46 -0.73 -18.48
CA ASN A 193 -26.59 -0.66 -19.65
C ASN A 193 -25.71 0.60 -19.75
N LYS A 194 -25.70 1.47 -18.74
CA LYS A 194 -24.75 2.59 -18.68
C LYS A 194 -23.38 2.09 -18.29
N ILE A 195 -22.35 2.62 -18.95
CA ILE A 195 -20.95 2.35 -18.66
C ILE A 195 -20.32 3.63 -18.11
N LEU A 196 -19.60 3.50 -17.01
CA LEU A 196 -18.79 4.56 -16.41
C LEU A 196 -17.32 4.22 -16.54
N GLU A 197 -16.49 5.21 -16.82
CA GLU A 197 -15.06 5.04 -17.04
C GLU A 197 -14.31 6.10 -16.25
N HIS A 198 -13.15 5.74 -15.71
CA HIS A 198 -12.28 6.69 -15.06
C HIS A 198 -10.81 6.29 -15.15
N GLU A 199 -9.94 7.29 -15.28
CA GLU A 199 -8.49 7.19 -15.22
C GLU A 199 -7.99 7.94 -13.99
N TYR A 200 -7.03 7.38 -13.27
CA TYR A 200 -6.35 8.09 -12.20
C TYR A 200 -4.85 7.81 -12.23
N SER A 201 -4.07 8.89 -12.14
CA SER A 201 -2.61 8.87 -12.11
C SER A 201 -2.09 8.52 -10.71
N ALA A 202 -1.19 7.54 -10.63
CA ALA A 202 -0.48 7.23 -9.38
C ALA A 202 0.41 8.39 -8.90
N VAL A 203 0.95 9.20 -9.83
CA VAL A 203 1.76 10.38 -9.49
C VAL A 203 0.93 11.39 -8.70
N THR A 204 -0.27 11.71 -9.18
CA THR A 204 -1.20 12.62 -8.49
C THR A 204 -1.60 12.08 -7.13
N LEU A 205 -1.72 10.76 -6.98
CA LEU A 205 -1.99 10.16 -5.66
C LEU A 205 -0.84 10.44 -4.69
N CYS A 206 0.40 10.28 -5.14
CA CYS A 206 1.62 10.47 -4.34
C CYS A 206 1.89 11.94 -4.01
N GLU A 207 1.66 12.88 -4.93
CA GLU A 207 1.90 14.32 -4.73
C GLU A 207 1.00 14.93 -3.66
N ILE A 208 -0.25 14.47 -3.53
CA ILE A 208 -1.20 14.96 -2.53
C ILE A 208 -0.80 14.53 -1.09
N LEU A 209 0.21 13.65 -0.96
CA LEU A 209 0.52 12.96 0.30
C LEU A 209 1.77 13.45 1.03
N THR A 210 2.54 14.35 0.43
CA THR A 210 3.74 14.92 1.05
C THR A 210 3.38 16.18 1.83
N GLY A 211 3.58 16.15 3.15
CA GLY A 211 3.61 17.35 4.00
C GLY A 211 2.32 17.74 4.74
N ASP A 212 1.20 17.03 4.56
CA ASP A 212 -0.02 17.31 5.35
C ASP A 212 0.00 16.59 6.71
N MET A 213 0.48 17.29 7.73
CA MET A 213 0.52 16.77 9.10
C MET A 213 -0.87 16.53 9.71
N ALA A 214 -1.91 17.24 9.27
CA ALA A 214 -3.28 16.98 9.74
C ALA A 214 -3.78 15.62 9.24
N PHE A 215 -3.51 15.30 7.98
CA PHE A 215 -3.76 13.97 7.42
C PHE A 215 -2.98 12.88 8.17
N VAL A 216 -1.69 13.09 8.45
CA VAL A 216 -0.87 12.10 9.18
C VAL A 216 -1.41 11.86 10.59
N LYS A 217 -1.78 12.92 11.34
CA LYS A 217 -2.39 12.82 12.67
C LYS A 217 -3.71 12.06 12.63
N ASN A 218 -4.60 12.41 11.70
CA ASN A 218 -5.88 11.72 11.55
C ASN A 218 -5.68 10.24 11.24
N LYS A 219 -4.75 9.92 10.34
CA LYS A 219 -4.43 8.53 10.00
C LYS A 219 -3.84 7.77 11.19
N LEU A 220 -2.94 8.37 11.97
CA LEU A 220 -2.40 7.75 13.18
C LEU A 220 -3.52 7.44 14.17
N SER A 221 -4.43 8.40 14.41
CA SER A 221 -5.61 8.19 15.25
C SER A 221 -6.45 7.01 14.76
N GLN A 222 -6.74 6.92 13.45
CA GLN A 222 -7.47 5.78 12.89
C GLN A 222 -6.76 4.44 13.11
N CYS A 223 -5.43 4.40 12.96
CA CYS A 223 -4.63 3.20 13.20
C CYS A 223 -4.69 2.75 14.67
N LEU A 224 -4.52 3.68 15.60
CA LEU A 224 -4.58 3.37 17.04
C LEU A 224 -5.98 2.92 17.44
N ALA A 225 -7.01 3.52 16.84
CA ALA A 225 -8.40 3.23 17.17
C ALA A 225 -8.81 1.76 16.89
N VAL A 226 -8.04 1.03 16.07
CA VAL A 226 -8.25 -0.42 15.82
C VAL A 226 -8.17 -1.23 17.12
N TYR A 227 -7.37 -0.77 18.09
CA TYR A 227 -7.11 -1.48 19.34
C TYR A 227 -7.96 -0.99 20.51
N GLY A 228 -8.78 0.05 20.33
CA GLY A 228 -9.62 0.63 21.36
C GLY A 228 -9.87 2.11 21.13
N ASP A 229 -10.62 2.76 22.01
CA ASP A 229 -10.69 4.22 22.00
C ASP A 229 -9.36 4.81 22.45
N VAL A 230 -8.89 5.82 21.74
CA VAL A 230 -7.58 6.44 21.96
C VAL A 230 -7.83 7.90 22.28
N ASP A 231 -7.27 8.36 23.39
CA ASP A 231 -7.30 9.78 23.75
C ASP A 231 -6.66 10.62 22.64
N PRO A 232 -7.35 11.63 22.09
CA PRO A 232 -6.74 12.58 21.15
C PRO A 232 -5.42 13.18 21.66
N GLU A 233 -5.26 13.39 22.97
CA GLU A 233 -4.01 13.87 23.55
C GLU A 233 -2.85 12.88 23.33
N THR A 234 -3.11 11.57 23.36
CA THR A 234 -2.11 10.54 23.08
C THR A 234 -1.56 10.67 21.67
N VAL A 235 -2.43 10.86 20.68
CA VAL A 235 -2.01 11.04 19.27
C VAL A 235 -1.08 12.24 19.15
N ASP A 236 -1.43 13.35 19.80
CA ASP A 236 -0.61 14.56 19.78
C ASP A 236 0.72 14.41 20.50
N ARG A 237 0.78 13.68 21.63
CA ARG A 237 2.04 13.36 22.32
C ARG A 237 2.98 12.55 21.43
N VAL A 238 2.47 11.48 20.79
CA VAL A 238 3.29 10.62 19.90
C VAL A 238 3.86 11.43 18.74
N VAL A 239 3.02 12.25 18.09
CA VAL A 239 3.46 13.06 16.94
C VAL A 239 4.45 14.13 17.36
N THR A 240 4.22 14.81 18.49
CA THR A 240 5.13 15.79 19.06
C THR A 240 6.50 15.16 19.34
N ALA A 241 6.54 14.03 20.05
CA ALA A 241 7.78 13.33 20.36
C ALA A 241 8.54 12.90 19.08
N ALA A 242 7.83 12.46 18.04
CA ALA A 242 8.44 12.07 16.76
C ALA A 242 9.03 13.27 16.00
N ILE A 243 8.35 14.42 15.98
CA ILE A 243 8.85 15.64 15.32
C ILE A 243 10.10 16.19 16.02
N HIS A 244 10.12 16.15 17.35
CA HIS A 244 11.24 16.66 18.13
C HIS A 244 12.46 15.74 18.17
N LEU A 245 12.36 14.52 17.60
CA LEU A 245 13.43 13.54 17.59
C LEU A 245 14.73 14.07 16.96
N TYR A 246 14.64 14.95 15.95
CA TYR A 246 15.81 15.56 15.31
C TYR A 246 16.68 16.37 16.30
N ASN A 247 16.05 17.00 17.30
CA ASN A 247 16.73 17.80 18.32
C ASN A 247 16.91 17.05 19.65
N ALA A 248 16.40 15.83 19.75
CA ALA A 248 16.45 15.04 20.97
C ALA A 248 17.86 14.46 21.20
N LYS A 249 18.27 14.39 22.46
CA LYS A 249 19.56 13.78 22.84
C LYS A 249 19.57 12.26 22.65
N ASP A 250 18.42 11.64 22.85
CA ASP A 250 18.18 10.21 22.70
C ASP A 250 16.68 9.95 22.42
N ILE A 251 16.30 8.68 22.32
CA ILE A 251 14.93 8.27 21.96
C ILE A 251 14.04 7.98 23.18
N THR A 252 14.49 8.26 24.41
CA THR A 252 13.81 7.82 25.64
C THR A 252 12.39 8.36 25.74
N GLU A 253 12.19 9.64 25.42
CA GLU A 253 10.88 10.27 25.44
C GLU A 253 9.92 9.60 24.45
N LEU A 254 10.36 9.38 23.22
CA LEU A 254 9.56 8.69 22.20
C LEU A 254 9.19 7.27 22.64
N VAL A 255 10.14 6.54 23.21
CA VAL A 255 9.89 5.18 23.73
C VAL A 255 8.91 5.21 24.88
N ALA A 256 9.03 6.15 25.82
CA ALA A 256 8.13 6.27 26.97
C ALA A 256 6.68 6.52 26.53
N VAL A 257 6.46 7.44 25.59
CA VAL A 257 5.13 7.75 25.05
C VAL A 257 4.53 6.54 24.31
N LEU A 258 5.35 5.73 23.63
CA LEU A 258 4.89 4.50 22.97
C LEU A 258 4.62 3.34 23.94
N GLN A 259 5.27 3.34 25.11
CA GLN A 259 5.13 2.28 26.12
C GLN A 259 3.98 2.53 27.11
N SER A 260 3.65 3.79 27.40
CA SER A 260 2.54 4.14 28.31
C SER A 260 1.15 3.75 27.78
N GLU A 261 1.10 3.20 26.56
CA GLU A 261 -0.11 2.90 25.80
C GLU A 261 -0.29 1.38 25.55
N ASN A 262 0.38 0.52 26.34
CA ASN A 262 0.16 -0.94 26.41
C ASN A 262 -0.29 -1.40 27.80
#